data_AF-A0A958DN95-F1
#
_entry.id   AF-A0A958DN95-F1
#
_cell.length_a   1.000
_cell.length_b   1.000
_cell.length_c   1.000
_cell.angle_alpha   90.00
_cell.angle_beta   90.00
_cell.angle_gamma   90.00
#
_symmetry.space_group_name_H-M   'P 1'
#
loop_
_entity.id
_entity.type
_entity.pdbx_description
1 polymer ?
#
loop_
_entity_poly.entity_id
_entity_poly.type
_entity_poly.pdbx_seq_one_letter_code
_entity_poly.pdbx_strand_id
1 'polypeptide(L)'
;MNNNPIKEIITDDKYQKLMSMGFLNERAIRDYYLRKKFESLRRHYKPGLIVERLREEFPYLTIETVRKIVYSKHNHKLESLPNVNISPKEL
;
A
#
# COMPACT_ATOMS: atom_id res chain seq x y z
N MET A 1 -4.57 -3.58 14.64
CA MET A 1 -3.97 -4.30 13.51
C MET A 1 -2.85 -5.15 14.09
N ASN A 2 -3.01 -6.47 14.20
CA ASN A 2 -2.03 -7.28 14.94
C ASN A 2 -0.92 -7.89 14.06
N ASN A 3 -0.92 -7.64 12.76
CA ASN A 3 0.06 -8.19 11.83
C ASN A 3 0.73 -7.07 11.02
N ASN A 4 2.02 -7.22 10.74
CA ASN A 4 2.80 -6.35 9.85
C ASN A 4 2.24 -6.43 8.41
N PRO A 5 1.57 -5.37 7.92
CA PRO A 5 0.94 -5.34 6.62
C PRO A 5 1.93 -5.22 5.44
N ILE A 6 3.21 -4.96 5.74
CA ILE A 6 4.31 -4.81 4.77
C ILE A 6 5.45 -5.78 5.05
N LYS A 7 5.12 -6.98 5.55
CA LYS A 7 6.09 -8.02 5.95
C LYS A 7 7.01 -8.49 4.82
N GLU A 8 6.59 -8.33 3.57
CA GLU A 8 7.42 -8.59 2.39
C GLU A 8 8.51 -7.52 2.15
N ILE A 9 8.40 -6.35 2.79
CA ILE A 9 9.33 -5.23 2.65
C ILE A 9 10.27 -5.19 3.86
N ILE A 10 9.71 -5.32 5.07
CA ILE A 10 10.46 -5.27 6.32
C ILE A 10 9.97 -6.34 7.30
N THR A 11 10.91 -6.89 8.07
CA THR A 11 10.63 -7.82 9.18
C THR A 11 9.75 -7.18 10.25
N ASP A 12 8.98 -8.00 10.97
CA ASP A 12 8.06 -7.54 12.01
C ASP A 12 8.74 -6.70 13.10
N ASP A 13 9.94 -7.08 13.54
CA ASP A 13 10.73 -6.31 14.51
C ASP A 13 10.99 -4.87 14.04
N LYS A 14 11.47 -4.71 12.81
CA LYS A 14 11.70 -3.39 12.18
C LYS A 14 10.41 -2.61 12.01
N TYR A 15 9.32 -3.27 11.61
CA TYR A 15 8.02 -2.61 11.48
C TYR A 15 7.58 -2.04 12.83
N GLN A 16 7.61 -2.84 13.90
CA GLN A 16 7.21 -2.40 15.24
C GLN A 16 8.09 -1.25 15.74
N LYS A 17 9.41 -1.35 15.55
CA LYS A 17 10.36 -0.30 15.96
C LYS A 17 10.14 1.02 15.23
N LEU A 18 9.95 0.99 13.91
CA LEU A 18 9.69 2.20 13.13
C LEU A 18 8.31 2.80 13.44
N MET A 19 7.32 1.94 13.69
CA MET A 19 5.97 2.34 14.10
C MET A 19 5.99 3.04 15.47
N SER A 20 6.69 2.46 16.46
CA SER A 20 6.78 3.05 17.82
C SER A 20 7.51 4.39 17.85
N MET A 21 8.41 4.62 16.90
CA MET A 21 9.14 5.88 16.73
C MET A 21 8.37 6.92 15.91
N GLY A 22 7.21 6.57 15.36
CA GLY A 22 6.40 7.48 14.53
C GLY A 22 6.96 7.71 13.12
N PHE A 23 7.92 6.89 12.65
CA PHE A 23 8.44 6.99 11.28
C PHE A 23 7.46 6.45 10.22
N LEU A 24 6.48 5.66 10.64
CA LEU A 24 5.51 5.01 9.77
C LEU A 24 4.15 5.68 9.86
N ASN A 25 3.56 5.95 8.71
CA ASN A 25 2.20 6.46 8.61
C ASN A 25 1.22 5.29 8.50
N GLU A 26 0.50 4.98 9.60
CA GLU A 26 -0.46 3.87 9.65
C GLU A 26 -1.51 3.94 8.54
N ARG A 27 -1.98 5.16 8.22
CA ARG A 27 -2.99 5.37 7.18
C ARG A 27 -2.43 5.01 5.81
N ALA A 28 -1.23 5.47 5.49
CA ALA A 28 -0.58 5.18 4.21
C ALA A 28 -0.29 3.68 4.05
N ILE A 29 0.15 3.03 5.14
CA ILE A 29 0.44 1.60 5.18
C ILE A 29 -0.83 0.77 5.00
N ARG A 30 -1.92 1.13 5.70
CA ARG A 30 -3.23 0.51 5.50
C ARG A 30 -3.70 0.65 4.05
N ASP A 31 -3.60 1.84 3.49
CA ASP A 31 -4.06 2.12 2.13
C ASP A 31 -3.25 1.31 1.11
N TYR A 32 -1.94 1.14 1.34
CA TYR A 32 -1.09 0.24 0.56
C TYR A 32 -1.54 -1.21 0.66
N TYR A 33 -1.76 -1.72 1.88
CA TYR A 33 -2.25 -3.08 2.11
C TYR A 33 -3.58 -3.35 1.40
N LEU A 34 -4.54 -2.42 1.53
CA LEU A 34 -5.85 -2.50 0.89
C LEU A 34 -5.73 -2.61 -0.64
N ARG A 35 -4.89 -1.78 -1.27
CA ARG A 35 -4.62 -1.85 -2.72
C ARG A 35 -3.98 -3.18 -3.12
N LYS A 36 -2.93 -3.59 -2.42
CA LYS A 36 -2.22 -4.83 -2.72
C LYS A 36 -3.13 -6.05 -2.62
N LYS A 37 -3.95 -6.11 -1.58
CA LYS A 37 -4.91 -7.20 -1.37
C LYS A 37 -6.06 -7.15 -2.37
N PHE A 38 -6.53 -5.96 -2.75
CA PHE A 38 -7.52 -5.82 -3.81
C PHE A 38 -7.00 -6.39 -5.13
N GLU A 39 -5.79 -6.00 -5.55
CA GLU A 39 -5.18 -6.47 -6.80
C GLU A 39 -4.92 -7.99 -6.79
N SER A 40 -4.50 -8.56 -5.65
CA SER A 40 -4.29 -10.01 -5.57
C SER A 40 -5.59 -10.81 -5.70
N LEU A 41 -6.69 -10.29 -5.16
CA LEU A 41 -8.01 -10.91 -5.19
C LEU A 41 -8.77 -10.68 -6.50
N ARG A 42 -8.48 -9.59 -7.21
CA ARG A 42 -9.15 -9.21 -8.48
C ARG A 42 -9.02 -10.25 -9.58
N ARG A 43 -7.99 -11.11 -9.51
CA ARG A 43 -7.83 -12.26 -10.42
C ARG A 43 -8.85 -13.38 -10.21
N HIS A 44 -9.52 -13.41 -9.06
CA HIS A 44 -10.36 -14.55 -8.64
C HIS A 44 -11.79 -14.15 -8.28
N TYR A 45 -12.03 -12.89 -7.91
CA TYR A 45 -13.32 -12.44 -7.38
C TYR A 45 -13.83 -11.16 -8.06
N LYS A 46 -15.15 -10.96 -8.02
CA LYS A 46 -15.79 -9.73 -8.49
C LYS A 46 -15.39 -8.53 -7.60
N PRO A 47 -15.16 -7.33 -8.16
CA PRO A 47 -14.72 -6.17 -7.39
C PRO A 47 -15.61 -5.80 -6.19
N GLY A 48 -16.94 -5.91 -6.32
CA GLY A 48 -17.87 -5.63 -5.23
C GLY A 48 -17.64 -6.51 -4.00
N LEU A 49 -17.49 -7.82 -4.21
CA LEU A 49 -17.22 -8.79 -3.15
C LEU A 49 -15.86 -8.55 -2.48
N ILE A 50 -14.85 -8.15 -3.25
CA ILE A 50 -13.53 -7.82 -2.69
C ILE A 50 -13.63 -6.59 -1.80
N VAL A 51 -14.33 -5.54 -2.23
CA VAL A 51 -14.53 -4.32 -1.44
C VAL A 51 -15.25 -4.63 -0.12
N GLU A 52 -16.26 -5.49 -0.13
CA GLU A 52 -16.96 -5.92 1.08
C GLU A 52 -16.02 -6.67 2.04
N ARG A 53 -15.26 -7.65 1.55
CA ARG A 53 -14.26 -8.37 2.36
C ARG A 53 -13.21 -7.46 2.96
N LEU A 54 -12.69 -6.50 2.18
CA LEU A 54 -11.74 -5.52 2.68
C LEU A 54 -12.36 -4.60 3.74
N ARG A 55 -13.66 -4.27 3.62
CA ARG A 55 -14.39 -3.51 4.64
C ARG A 55 -14.61 -4.33 5.92
N GLU A 56 -14.82 -5.64 5.82
CA GLU A 56 -14.91 -6.52 6.99
C GLU A 56 -13.59 -6.56 7.78
N GLU A 57 -12.44 -6.52 7.10
CA GLU A 57 -11.12 -6.42 7.74
C GLU A 57 -10.85 -5.05 8.38
N PHE A 58 -11.48 -4.00 7.85
CA PHE A 58 -11.38 -2.64 8.39
C PHE A 58 -12.78 -2.05 8.63
N PRO A 59 -13.51 -2.51 9.67
CA PRO A 59 -14.93 -2.18 9.86
C PRO A 59 -15.24 -0.69 10.01
N TYR A 60 -14.23 0.08 10.44
CA TYR A 60 -14.27 1.54 10.59
C TYR A 60 -14.19 2.30 9.26
N LEU A 61 -13.86 1.63 8.15
CA LEU A 61 -13.93 2.22 6.82
C LEU A 61 -15.32 1.98 6.23
N THR A 62 -15.84 3.01 5.55
CA THR A 62 -17.04 2.87 4.71
C THR A 62 -16.69 2.20 3.39
N ILE A 63 -17.68 1.60 2.73
CA ILE A 63 -17.54 0.99 1.40
C ILE A 63 -16.98 2.01 0.39
N GLU A 64 -17.47 3.25 0.42
CA GLU A 64 -17.00 4.34 -0.45
C GLU A 64 -15.53 4.67 -0.17
N THR A 65 -15.11 4.65 1.09
CA THR A 65 -13.72 4.90 1.47
C THR A 65 -12.81 3.79 0.96
N VAL A 66 -13.21 2.53 1.12
CA VAL A 66 -12.46 1.38 0.57
C VAL A 66 -12.35 1.50 -0.95
N ARG A 67 -13.45 1.80 -1.66
CA ARG A 67 -13.45 2.04 -3.11
C ARG A 67 -12.47 3.16 -3.50
N LYS A 68 -12.52 4.30 -2.81
CA LYS A 68 -11.59 5.41 -3.06
C LYS A 68 -10.14 4.96 -2.89
N ILE A 69 -9.81 4.20 -1.86
CA ILE A 69 -8.45 3.72 -1.61
C ILE A 69 -7.96 2.78 -2.71
N VAL A 70 -8.78 1.80 -3.10
CA VAL A 70 -8.37 0.74 -4.05
C VAL A 70 -8.38 1.21 -5.51
N TYR A 71 -9.24 2.17 -5.86
CA TYR A 71 -9.30 2.74 -7.21
C TYR A 71 -8.49 4.02 -7.39
N SER A 72 -8.03 4.65 -6.29
CA SER A 72 -7.10 5.77 -6.40
C SER A 72 -5.77 5.26 -6.94
N LYS A 73 -5.49 5.60 -8.20
CA LYS A 73 -4.15 5.47 -8.78
C LYS A 73 -3.22 6.25 -7.86
N HIS A 74 -2.26 5.57 -7.23
CA HIS A 74 -1.21 6.29 -6.53
C HIS A 74 -0.40 7.09 -7.57
N ASN A 75 -0.76 8.36 -7.73
CA ASN A 75 0.15 9.40 -8.21
C ASN A 75 1.22 9.60 -7.12
N HIS A 76 2.14 8.67 -6.97
CA HIS A 76 3.45 9.06 -6.46
C HIS A 76 4.11 9.83 -7.60
N LYS A 77 4.31 11.14 -7.40
CA LYS A 77 5.31 11.95 -8.12
C LYS A 77 6.70 11.32 -7.92
N LEU A 78 6.96 10.21 -8.60
CA LEU A 78 8.29 9.62 -8.79
C LEU A 78 8.61 9.45 -10.28
N GLU A 79 7.66 9.69 -11.19
CA GLU A 79 7.91 9.85 -12.63
C GLU A 79 8.27 11.30 -13.01
N SER A 80 9.04 12.01 -12.18
CA SER A 80 9.56 13.33 -12.55
C SER A 80 10.95 13.63 -12.00
N LEU A 81 11.77 12.60 -11.73
CA LEU A 81 13.21 12.81 -11.70
C LEU A 81 13.71 12.64 -13.14
N PRO A 82 14.40 13.63 -13.73
CA PRO A 82 15.02 13.43 -15.04
C PRO A 82 15.95 12.23 -14.95
N ASN A 83 15.87 11.36 -15.95
CA ASN A 83 16.81 10.27 -16.13
C ASN A 83 18.22 10.88 -16.26
N VAL A 84 19.00 10.87 -15.17
CA VAL A 84 20.39 11.29 -15.23
C VAL A 84 21.12 10.18 -15.96
N ASN A 85 21.23 10.35 -17.27
CA ASN A 85 22.05 9.52 -18.12
C ASN A 85 23.51 9.80 -17.77
N ILE A 86 24.08 9.02 -16.85
CA ILE A 86 25.52 9.03 -16.61
C ILE A 86 26.12 8.14 -17.70
N SER A 87 26.34 8.69 -18.89
CA SER A 87 27.31 8.10 -19.81
C SER A 87 28.66 8.05 -19.10
N PRO A 88 29.38 6.91 -19.11
CA PRO A 88 30.78 6.89 -18.71
C PRO A 88 31.53 7.83 -19.66
N LYS A 89 32.05 8.94 -19.13
CA LYS A 89 33.08 9.68 -19.86
C LYS A 89 34.32 8.79 -19.89
N GLU A 90 34.69 8.43 -21.11
CA GLU A 90 35.89 7.69 -21.46
C GLU A 90 37.13 8.33 -20.81
N LEU A 91 38.03 7.45 -20.34
CA LEU A 91 39.40 7.77 -19.93
C LEU A 91 40.27 7.99 -21.17
#